data_AF-A0A7V8VDE2-F1
#
_entry.id   AF-A0A7V8VDE2-F1
#
_cell.length_a   1.000
_cell.length_b   1.000
_cell.length_c   1.000
_cell.angle_alpha   90.00
_cell.angle_beta   90.00
_cell.angle_gamma   90.00
#
_symmetry.space_group_name_H-M   'P 1'
#
loop_
_entity.id
_entity.type
_entity.pdbx_description
1 polymer ?
#
loop_
_entity_poly.entity_id
_entity_poly.type
_entity_poly.pdbx_seq_one_letter_code
_entity_poly.pdbx_strand_id
1 'polypeptide(L)'
;MRQMGRSMLAVALSGMFSSMAAVAQDRVEAQWLERLQSEGRAAMRNYEETVRRIEEVSELTYRQVAGERNVIPIQEKTVKRRLVRVEGNVLLEQSVVFEGSKEGPLLRLECVNERYSFTLGRASEESAYMLTDYREGAYEWLMPPTAGLHYEAYEAIQGLLKAVDGGGKLLALEWDDERQLVRAKYQKVGGGGKVDLTNEVWLDPQYHWRVVEERRTTPTATGVTQFHYGHAIGDLTFPVEMVAITTYKIPGAPVLRVEGRTSRIQRANLPVEHFYMSHYGLPEPVGVVWERRTPVYVWLLVAAGVLLTLALVFRWLARRLRHGPSEG
;
A
#
# COMPACT_ATOMS: atom_id res chain seq x y z
N MET A 1 -40.43 35.05 26.45
CA MET A 1 -39.30 35.86 25.93
C MET A 1 -37.91 35.22 26.12
N ARG A 2 -37.74 33.89 26.02
CA ARG A 2 -36.41 33.23 26.08
C ARG A 2 -36.06 32.39 24.84
N GLN A 3 -36.94 32.34 23.85
CA GLN A 3 -36.79 31.46 22.68
C GLN A 3 -36.31 32.19 21.41
N MET A 4 -36.39 33.52 21.35
CA MET A 4 -35.91 34.31 20.21
C MET A 4 -34.38 34.55 20.19
N GLY A 5 -33.68 34.35 21.31
CA GLY A 5 -32.22 34.60 21.39
C GLY A 5 -31.34 33.48 20.81
N ARG A 6 -31.86 32.26 20.64
CA ARG A 6 -31.08 31.12 20.12
C ARG A 6 -31.01 31.07 18.59
N SER A 7 -31.99 31.63 17.89
CA SER A 7 -32.04 31.61 16.43
C SER A 7 -31.11 32.63 15.77
N MET A 8 -30.85 33.79 16.41
CA MET A 8 -29.91 34.78 15.86
C MET A 8 -28.44 34.36 16.02
N LEU A 9 -28.09 33.59 17.06
CA LEU A 9 -26.73 33.11 17.25
C LEU A 9 -26.34 32.02 16.23
N ALA A 10 -27.30 31.19 15.81
CA ALA A 10 -27.09 30.17 14.79
C ALA A 10 -26.83 30.78 13.40
N VAL A 11 -27.55 31.85 13.03
CA VAL A 11 -27.38 32.54 11.73
C VAL A 11 -26.05 33.32 11.68
N ALA A 12 -25.62 33.91 12.80
CA ALA A 12 -24.33 34.61 12.88
C ALA A 12 -23.13 33.66 12.81
N LEU A 13 -23.24 32.44 13.39
CA LEU A 13 -22.20 31.41 13.27
C LEU A 13 -22.12 30.83 11.86
N SER A 14 -23.25 30.61 11.18
CA SER A 14 -23.27 30.11 9.79
C SER A 14 -22.59 31.07 8.81
N GLY A 15 -22.73 32.39 9.00
CA GLY A 15 -22.09 33.40 8.14
C GLY A 15 -20.56 33.47 8.25
N MET A 16 -19.99 33.18 9.43
CA MET A 16 -18.53 33.17 9.62
C MET A 16 -17.84 31.93 9.06
N PHE A 17 -18.53 30.79 8.99
CA PHE A 17 -18.00 29.59 8.33
C PHE A 17 -18.02 29.68 6.80
N SER A 18 -18.96 30.44 6.21
CA SER A 18 -19.01 30.65 4.76
C SER A 18 -17.91 31.58 4.23
N SER A 19 -17.48 32.60 4.99
CA SER A 19 -16.41 33.50 4.53
C SER A 19 -15.01 32.87 4.59
N MET A 20 -14.75 31.97 5.55
CA MET A 20 -13.49 31.22 5.59
C MET A 20 -13.39 30.13 4.51
N ALA A 21 -14.52 29.64 3.99
CA ALA A 21 -14.52 28.67 2.90
C ALA A 21 -14.11 29.31 1.57
N ALA A 22 -14.50 30.56 1.31
CA ALA A 22 -14.15 31.28 0.09
C ALA A 22 -12.65 31.63 0.02
N VAL A 23 -12.03 32.06 1.13
CA VAL A 23 -10.60 32.46 1.17
C VAL A 23 -9.65 31.27 0.97
N ALA A 24 -10.10 30.04 1.19
CA ALA A 24 -9.27 28.85 0.96
C ALA A 24 -9.20 28.43 -0.53
N GLN A 25 -10.17 28.84 -1.36
CA GLN A 25 -10.17 28.49 -2.79
C GLN A 25 -9.14 29.28 -3.60
N ASP A 26 -8.66 30.41 -3.08
CA ASP A 26 -7.73 31.31 -3.78
C ASP A 26 -6.29 30.76 -3.89
N ARG A 27 -5.99 29.59 -3.32
CA ARG A 27 -4.63 28.97 -3.34
C ARG A 27 -4.56 27.65 -4.09
N VAL A 28 -5.55 27.35 -4.93
CA VAL A 28 -5.51 26.21 -5.84
C VAL A 28 -5.22 26.72 -7.23
N GLU A 29 -3.96 26.61 -7.64
CA GLU A 29 -3.55 26.99 -8.98
C GLU A 29 -4.09 25.98 -10.01
N ALA A 30 -4.90 26.47 -10.96
CA ALA A 30 -5.58 25.63 -11.95
C ALA A 30 -4.62 24.75 -12.77
N GLN A 31 -3.44 25.27 -13.13
CA GLN A 31 -2.43 24.53 -13.88
C GLN A 31 -1.96 23.27 -13.14
N TRP A 32 -1.75 23.36 -11.82
CA TRP A 32 -1.29 22.23 -11.02
C TRP A 32 -2.39 21.24 -10.74
N LEU A 33 -3.64 21.72 -10.61
CA LEU A 33 -4.79 20.85 -10.47
C LEU A 33 -4.98 19.98 -11.72
N GLU A 34 -4.90 20.58 -12.91
CA GLU A 34 -5.02 19.86 -14.19
C GLU A 34 -3.88 18.82 -14.35
N ARG A 35 -2.63 19.22 -14.08
CA ARG A 35 -1.49 18.31 -14.14
C ARG A 35 -1.59 17.19 -13.12
N LEU A 36 -1.98 17.47 -11.87
CA LEU A 36 -2.18 16.43 -10.84
C LEU A 36 -3.28 15.44 -11.26
N GLN A 37 -4.38 15.92 -11.83
CA GLN A 37 -5.48 15.07 -12.30
C GLN A 37 -5.08 14.18 -13.49
N SER A 38 -4.19 14.65 -14.37
CA SER A 38 -3.73 13.90 -15.53
C SER A 38 -2.50 13.05 -15.19
N GLU A 39 -1.37 13.69 -14.93
CA GLU A 39 -0.07 13.08 -14.65
C GLU A 39 -0.05 12.34 -13.31
N GLY A 40 -0.57 12.94 -12.23
CA GLY A 40 -0.60 12.32 -10.90
C GLY A 40 -1.43 11.04 -10.86
N ARG A 41 -2.57 11.00 -11.58
CA ARG A 41 -3.34 9.76 -11.76
C ARG A 41 -2.61 8.72 -12.61
N ALA A 42 -1.89 9.15 -13.64
CA ALA A 42 -1.09 8.23 -14.45
C ALA A 42 0.03 7.61 -13.59
N ALA A 43 0.70 8.40 -12.76
CA ALA A 43 1.68 7.92 -11.79
C ALA A 43 1.08 6.91 -10.80
N MET A 44 -0.10 7.20 -10.24
CA MET A 44 -0.78 6.26 -9.34
C MET A 44 -1.21 4.95 -10.00
N ARG A 45 -1.70 5.00 -11.25
CA ARG A 45 -2.01 3.76 -12.00
C ARG A 45 -0.75 2.92 -12.26
N ASN A 46 0.34 3.57 -12.67
CA ASN A 46 1.63 2.90 -12.87
C ASN A 46 2.12 2.28 -11.55
N TYR A 47 1.96 3.00 -10.45
CA TYR A 47 2.29 2.51 -9.11
C TYR A 47 1.46 1.28 -8.76
N GLU A 48 0.13 1.36 -8.87
CA GLU A 48 -0.79 0.26 -8.58
C GLU A 48 -0.48 -0.99 -9.42
N GLU A 49 -0.15 -0.83 -10.70
CA GLU A 49 0.27 -1.92 -11.57
C GLU A 49 1.61 -2.51 -11.15
N THR A 50 2.59 -1.66 -10.85
CA THR A 50 3.94 -2.09 -10.44
C THR A 50 3.92 -2.83 -9.12
N VAL A 51 3.18 -2.33 -8.12
CA VAL A 51 3.16 -2.94 -6.78
C VAL A 51 2.42 -4.27 -6.76
N ARG A 52 1.56 -4.60 -7.73
CA ARG A 52 0.95 -5.93 -7.85
C ARG A 52 2.00 -7.05 -7.87
N ARG A 53 3.21 -6.78 -8.34
CA ARG A 53 4.31 -7.76 -8.34
C ARG A 53 5.57 -7.15 -7.77
N ILE A 54 5.60 -6.96 -6.46
CA ILE A 54 6.75 -6.34 -5.78
C ILE A 54 7.26 -7.18 -4.64
N GLU A 55 8.57 -7.24 -4.51
CA GLU A 55 9.25 -7.73 -3.32
C GLU A 55 10.10 -6.59 -2.76
N GLU A 56 9.88 -6.27 -1.49
CA GLU A 56 10.62 -5.25 -0.76
C GLU A 56 11.24 -5.87 0.49
N VAL A 57 12.50 -5.52 0.77
CA VAL A 57 13.17 -5.78 2.04
C VAL A 57 13.55 -4.44 2.65
N SER A 58 13.06 -4.19 3.85
CA SER A 58 13.27 -2.93 4.56
C SER A 58 13.61 -3.17 6.03
N GLU A 59 14.34 -2.22 6.61
CA GLU A 59 14.62 -2.15 8.03
C GLU A 59 14.07 -0.82 8.57
N LEU A 60 13.37 -0.85 9.69
CA LEU A 60 12.84 0.33 10.37
C LEU A 60 13.36 0.37 11.79
N THR A 61 13.96 1.50 12.17
CA THR A 61 14.45 1.74 13.52
C THR A 61 13.59 2.80 14.18
N TYR A 62 12.98 2.45 15.31
CA TYR A 62 12.15 3.33 16.13
C TYR A 62 12.98 3.77 17.32
N ARG A 63 13.22 5.09 17.44
CA ARG A 63 14.00 5.69 18.52
C ARG A 63 13.21 6.80 19.22
N GLN A 64 13.43 6.92 20.51
CA GLN A 64 12.95 8.05 21.29
C GLN A 64 13.99 9.17 21.17
N VAL A 65 13.59 10.35 20.71
CA VAL A 65 14.45 11.54 20.72
C VAL A 65 14.10 12.37 21.96
N ALA A 66 15.13 12.89 22.62
CA ALA A 66 15.12 13.62 23.90
C ALA A 66 13.78 14.30 24.26
N GLY A 67 13.30 14.03 25.48
CA GLY A 67 12.08 14.56 26.09
C GLY A 67 11.90 14.00 27.51
N GLU A 68 10.98 14.54 28.30
CA GLU A 68 10.68 14.01 29.64
C GLU A 68 10.17 12.57 29.53
N ARG A 69 10.78 11.64 30.29
CA ARG A 69 10.67 10.19 30.06
C ARG A 69 9.32 9.54 30.43
N ASN A 70 8.29 10.31 30.74
CA ASN A 70 7.33 9.86 31.75
C ASN A 70 5.87 9.68 31.31
N VAL A 71 5.51 9.91 30.03
CA VAL A 71 4.08 9.85 29.63
C VAL A 71 3.74 8.68 28.72
N ILE A 72 4.64 8.25 27.84
CA ILE A 72 4.38 7.16 26.88
C ILE A 72 5.58 6.21 26.86
N PRO A 73 5.42 4.93 27.26
CA PRO A 73 6.50 3.94 27.20
C PRO A 73 6.73 3.54 25.73
N ILE A 74 7.65 4.23 25.06
CA ILE A 74 8.12 3.86 23.73
C ILE A 74 9.39 3.03 23.91
N GLN A 75 9.30 1.72 23.67
CA GLN A 75 10.47 0.87 23.62
C GLN A 75 11.14 1.02 22.25
N GLU A 76 12.43 1.34 22.25
CA GLU A 76 13.23 1.37 21.04
C GLU A 76 13.29 -0.02 20.43
N LYS A 77 13.13 -0.09 19.10
CA LYS A 77 13.10 -1.36 18.39
C LYS A 77 13.55 -1.22 16.95
N THR A 78 14.11 -2.30 16.43
CA THR A 78 14.41 -2.48 15.01
C THR A 78 13.47 -3.52 14.45
N VAL A 79 12.80 -3.18 13.34
CA VAL A 79 11.88 -4.05 12.62
C VAL A 79 12.45 -4.31 11.25
N LYS A 80 12.89 -5.55 10.99
CA LYS A 80 13.21 -6.02 9.64
C LYS A 80 11.94 -6.57 9.02
N ARG A 81 11.68 -6.19 7.77
CA ARG A 81 10.50 -6.61 7.01
C ARG A 81 10.92 -7.14 5.67
N ARG A 82 10.22 -8.18 5.23
CA ARG A 82 10.18 -8.62 3.84
C ARG A 82 8.73 -8.68 3.41
N LEU A 83 8.35 -7.79 2.51
CA LEU A 83 7.04 -7.72 1.90
C LEU A 83 7.12 -8.32 0.51
N VAL A 84 6.19 -9.21 0.19
CA VAL A 84 6.01 -9.78 -1.14
C VAL A 84 4.56 -9.61 -1.54
N ARG A 85 4.31 -9.00 -2.70
CA ARG A 85 3.00 -8.95 -3.33
C ARG A 85 3.06 -9.65 -4.69
N VAL A 86 2.11 -10.54 -4.94
CA VAL A 86 1.91 -11.19 -6.24
C VAL A 86 0.41 -11.20 -6.53
N GLU A 87 0.01 -10.29 -7.42
CA GLU A 87 -1.39 -9.97 -7.74
C GLU A 87 -2.16 -9.55 -6.48
N GLY A 88 -3.24 -10.26 -6.15
CA GLY A 88 -4.02 -10.05 -4.92
C GLY A 88 -3.40 -10.71 -3.68
N ASN A 89 -2.33 -11.50 -3.82
CA ASN A 89 -1.71 -12.17 -2.69
C ASN A 89 -0.62 -11.32 -2.08
N VAL A 90 -0.56 -11.31 -0.75
CA VAL A 90 0.41 -10.52 0.01
C VAL A 90 0.98 -11.37 1.13
N LEU A 91 2.29 -11.27 1.31
CA LEU A 91 3.04 -11.94 2.33
C LEU A 91 3.97 -10.93 2.99
N LEU A 92 3.95 -10.88 4.32
CA LEU A 92 4.74 -9.98 5.13
C LEU A 92 5.44 -10.77 6.23
N GLU A 93 6.74 -10.96 6.05
CA GLU A 93 7.63 -11.49 7.08
C GLU A 93 8.19 -10.32 7.90
N GLN A 94 8.12 -10.42 9.23
CA GLN A 94 8.62 -9.42 10.15
C GLN A 94 9.50 -10.07 11.22
N SER A 95 10.63 -9.43 11.51
CA SER A 95 11.48 -9.72 12.65
C SER A 95 11.62 -8.44 13.48
N VAL A 96 11.15 -8.48 14.73
CA VAL A 96 11.20 -7.34 15.64
C VAL A 96 12.20 -7.62 16.75
N VAL A 97 13.22 -6.78 16.86
CA VAL A 97 14.21 -6.79 17.93
C VAL A 97 13.99 -5.56 18.79
N PHE A 98 13.70 -5.76 20.07
CA PHE A 98 13.55 -4.67 21.04
C PHE A 98 14.88 -4.39 21.74
N GLU A 99 15.27 -3.13 21.81
CA GLU A 99 16.52 -2.74 22.45
C GLU A 99 16.48 -3.04 23.96
N GLY A 100 17.57 -3.62 24.48
CA GLY A 100 17.69 -4.02 25.88
C GLY A 100 16.84 -5.24 26.29
N SER A 101 16.03 -5.80 25.39
CA SER A 101 15.29 -7.04 25.69
C SER A 101 16.24 -8.23 25.74
N LYS A 102 15.99 -9.13 26.70
CA LYS A 102 16.64 -10.45 26.76
C LYS A 102 15.90 -11.49 25.91
N GLU A 103 14.69 -11.17 25.48
CA GLU A 103 13.91 -12.03 24.60
C GLU A 103 14.52 -12.01 23.19
N GLY A 104 14.47 -13.15 22.51
CA GLY A 104 14.87 -13.23 21.10
C GLY A 104 13.97 -12.38 20.20
N PRO A 105 14.30 -12.27 18.89
CA PRO A 105 13.45 -11.55 17.95
C PRO A 105 12.04 -12.14 17.93
N LEU A 106 11.02 -11.27 17.92
CA LEU A 106 9.66 -11.68 17.60
C LEU A 106 9.57 -11.90 16.09
N LEU A 107 9.36 -13.14 15.68
CA LEU A 107 9.28 -13.54 14.28
C LEU A 107 7.82 -13.81 13.93
N ARG A 108 7.30 -13.02 12.97
CA ARG A 108 5.91 -13.08 12.52
C ARG A 108 5.86 -13.17 11.00
N LEU A 109 4.93 -13.97 10.49
CA LEU A 109 4.59 -14.01 9.07
C LEU A 109 3.10 -13.78 8.94
N GLU A 110 2.71 -12.75 8.21
CA GLU A 110 1.33 -12.48 7.85
C GLU A 110 1.15 -12.78 6.37
N CYS A 111 0.08 -13.46 6.01
CA CYS A 111 -0.24 -13.76 4.63
C CYS A 111 -1.72 -13.56 4.36
N VAL A 112 -2.03 -12.98 3.21
CA VAL A 112 -3.37 -12.77 2.68
C VAL A 112 -3.39 -13.29 1.25
N ASN A 113 -4.35 -14.14 0.92
CA ASN A 113 -4.60 -14.61 -0.44
C ASN A 113 -6.10 -14.45 -0.80
N GLU A 114 -6.49 -14.89 -1.99
CA GLU A 114 -7.88 -14.76 -2.48
C GLU A 114 -8.92 -15.55 -1.65
N ARG A 115 -8.49 -16.52 -0.84
CA ARG A 115 -9.38 -17.42 -0.08
C ARG A 115 -9.40 -17.14 1.41
N TYR A 116 -8.26 -16.78 1.99
CA TYR A 116 -8.13 -16.61 3.43
C TYR A 116 -6.91 -15.75 3.79
N SER A 117 -6.80 -15.45 5.09
CA SER A 117 -5.61 -14.84 5.69
C SER A 117 -5.14 -15.65 6.90
N PHE A 118 -3.84 -15.62 7.16
CA PHE A 118 -3.26 -16.29 8.30
C PHE A 118 -2.06 -15.52 8.87
N THR A 119 -1.85 -15.68 10.16
CA THR A 119 -0.63 -15.23 10.84
C THR A 119 0.08 -16.44 11.42
N LEU A 120 1.39 -16.53 11.18
CA LEU A 120 2.28 -17.48 11.81
C LEU A 120 3.24 -16.74 12.76
N GLY A 121 3.54 -17.37 13.88
CA GLY A 121 4.59 -16.95 14.81
C GLY A 121 5.62 -18.06 14.99
N ARG A 122 6.87 -17.70 15.32
CA ARG A 122 7.88 -18.66 15.77
C ARG A 122 8.77 -18.04 16.85
N ALA A 123 9.24 -18.88 17.77
CA ALA A 123 10.03 -18.43 18.94
C ALA A 123 11.50 -18.12 18.60
N SER A 124 12.05 -18.72 17.55
CA SER A 124 13.41 -18.51 17.05
C SER A 124 13.48 -18.75 15.55
N GLU A 125 14.60 -18.40 14.91
CA GLU A 125 14.81 -18.64 13.48
C GLU A 125 14.86 -20.13 13.11
N GLU A 126 15.17 -21.00 14.08
CA GLU A 126 15.22 -22.45 13.92
C GLU A 126 13.90 -23.14 14.29
N SER A 127 13.00 -22.44 14.98
CA SER A 127 11.70 -22.99 15.40
C SER A 127 10.75 -23.10 14.21
N ALA A 128 9.93 -24.16 14.22
CA ALA A 128 8.81 -24.29 13.30
C ALA A 128 7.81 -23.13 13.48
N TYR A 129 7.13 -22.76 12.39
CA TYR A 129 6.02 -21.83 12.46
C TYR A 129 4.81 -22.45 13.14
N MET A 130 4.13 -21.65 13.96
CA MET A 130 2.84 -21.99 14.57
C MET A 130 1.78 -21.01 14.10
N LEU A 131 0.59 -21.53 13.77
CA LEU A 131 -0.56 -20.71 13.43
C LEU A 131 -1.05 -19.93 14.66
N THR A 132 -1.14 -18.60 14.55
CA THR A 132 -1.60 -17.72 15.64
C THR A 132 -2.91 -17.02 15.33
N ASP A 133 -3.20 -16.74 14.06
CA ASP A 133 -4.50 -16.22 13.61
C ASP A 133 -4.85 -16.82 12.25
N TYR A 134 -6.14 -16.99 12.00
CA TYR A 134 -6.69 -17.51 10.74
C TYR A 134 -8.08 -16.93 10.50
N ARG A 135 -8.36 -16.53 9.25
CA ARG A 135 -9.69 -16.04 8.84
C ARG A 135 -10.02 -16.45 7.42
N GLU A 136 -11.23 -16.95 7.23
CA GLU A 136 -11.81 -17.23 5.91
C GLU A 136 -12.22 -15.93 5.19
N GLY A 137 -12.10 -15.96 3.86
CA GLY A 137 -12.47 -14.88 2.96
C GLY A 137 -11.29 -14.00 2.56
N ALA A 138 -11.40 -13.41 1.37
CA ALA A 138 -10.51 -12.34 0.92
C ALA A 138 -10.69 -11.15 1.87
N TYR A 139 -9.73 -10.95 2.76
CA TYR A 139 -9.81 -9.91 3.77
C TYR A 139 -9.15 -8.64 3.23
N GLU A 140 -9.94 -7.63 2.87
CA GLU A 140 -9.44 -6.35 2.34
C GLU A 140 -8.55 -5.56 3.32
N TRP A 141 -8.61 -5.85 4.63
CA TRP A 141 -8.19 -4.90 5.69
C TRP A 141 -7.08 -5.34 6.66
N LEU A 142 -6.44 -6.50 6.51
CA LEU A 142 -5.59 -7.05 7.58
C LEU A 142 -4.11 -6.78 7.45
N MET A 143 -3.60 -6.64 6.23
CA MET A 143 -2.26 -6.11 6.09
C MET A 143 -2.38 -4.59 6.04
N PRO A 144 -1.96 -3.87 7.09
CA PRO A 144 -1.96 -2.43 7.01
C PRO A 144 -1.09 -2.10 5.80
N PRO A 145 -1.62 -1.29 4.89
CA PRO A 145 -0.88 -0.90 3.70
C PRO A 145 0.51 -0.31 4.03
N THR A 146 0.72 0.14 5.27
CA THR A 146 1.99 0.55 5.91
C THR A 146 3.10 -0.52 5.98
N ALA A 147 3.03 -1.62 5.21
CA ALA A 147 3.99 -2.71 5.29
C ALA A 147 5.36 -2.33 4.68
N GLY A 148 5.36 -1.49 3.64
CA GLY A 148 6.57 -1.02 2.95
C GLY A 148 6.73 0.51 2.98
N LEU A 149 7.97 1.00 2.86
CA LEU A 149 8.23 2.45 2.85
C LEU A 149 7.58 3.15 1.66
N HIS A 150 7.52 2.46 0.52
CA HIS A 150 6.87 2.97 -0.68
C HIS A 150 5.40 3.28 -0.45
N TYR A 151 4.68 2.46 0.33
CA TYR A 151 3.27 2.69 0.52
C TYR A 151 2.99 4.04 1.21
N GLU A 152 3.78 4.43 2.21
CA GLU A 152 3.57 5.70 2.92
C GLU A 152 3.62 6.90 1.97
N ALA A 153 4.58 6.91 1.03
CA ALA A 153 4.69 7.96 0.03
C ALA A 153 3.48 7.98 -0.93
N TYR A 154 3.09 6.83 -1.48
CA TYR A 154 2.00 6.78 -2.46
C TYR A 154 0.59 6.89 -1.83
N GLU A 155 0.43 6.55 -0.54
CA GLU A 155 -0.80 6.83 0.23
C GLU A 155 -1.08 8.33 0.28
N ALA A 156 -0.04 9.16 0.42
CA ALA A 156 -0.19 10.60 0.47
C ALA A 156 -0.70 11.17 -0.87
N ILE A 157 -0.25 10.62 -2.00
CA ILE A 157 -0.76 10.95 -3.35
C ILE A 157 -2.20 10.47 -3.50
N GLN A 158 -2.51 9.24 -3.09
CA GLN A 158 -3.88 8.70 -3.14
C GLN A 158 -4.85 9.54 -2.30
N GLY A 159 -4.43 9.96 -1.10
CA GLY A 159 -5.19 10.85 -0.23
C GLY A 159 -5.45 12.22 -0.86
N LEU A 160 -4.44 12.77 -1.54
CA LEU A 160 -4.57 14.02 -2.28
C LEU A 160 -5.54 13.91 -3.47
N LEU A 161 -5.40 12.87 -4.30
CA LEU A 161 -6.32 12.63 -5.43
C LEU A 161 -7.76 12.43 -4.94
N LYS A 162 -7.95 11.70 -3.83
CA LYS A 162 -9.27 11.55 -3.20
C LYS A 162 -9.84 12.89 -2.73
N ALA A 163 -9.01 13.80 -2.22
CA ALA A 163 -9.45 15.14 -1.85
C ALA A 163 -9.84 16.00 -3.06
N VAL A 164 -9.14 15.84 -4.19
CA VAL A 164 -9.52 16.44 -5.49
C VAL A 164 -10.88 15.92 -5.96
N ASP A 165 -11.16 14.63 -5.74
CA ASP A 165 -12.41 13.96 -6.12
C ASP A 165 -13.58 14.18 -5.14
N GLY A 166 -13.43 15.08 -4.17
CA GLY A 166 -14.47 15.39 -3.19
C GLY A 166 -14.61 14.39 -2.04
N GLY A 167 -13.73 13.39 -1.97
CA GLY A 167 -13.62 12.48 -0.81
C GLY A 167 -12.89 13.09 0.40
N GLY A 168 -12.63 14.40 0.36
CA GLY A 168 -11.94 15.20 1.35
C GLY A 168 -12.05 16.68 0.99
N LYS A 169 -11.19 17.53 1.56
CA LYS A 169 -11.12 18.95 1.20
C LYS A 169 -9.72 19.33 0.76
N LEU A 170 -9.54 19.68 -0.50
CA LEU A 170 -8.32 20.34 -0.98
C LEU A 170 -8.30 21.79 -0.46
N LEU A 171 -7.20 22.18 0.20
CA LEU A 171 -7.03 23.49 0.83
C LEU A 171 -6.03 24.38 0.10
N ALA A 172 -5.00 23.80 -0.51
CA ALA A 172 -4.02 24.50 -1.32
C ALA A 172 -3.37 23.54 -2.30
N LEU A 173 -2.98 24.05 -3.47
CA LEU A 173 -2.17 23.35 -4.47
C LEU A 173 -1.44 24.41 -5.29
N GLU A 174 -0.17 24.63 -4.98
CA GLU A 174 0.63 25.74 -5.49
C GLU A 174 2.09 25.33 -5.68
N TRP A 175 2.82 26.06 -6.51
CA TRP A 175 4.25 25.86 -6.68
C TRP A 175 5.02 26.54 -5.56
N ASP A 176 6.02 25.85 -5.01
CA ASP A 176 6.96 26.37 -4.03
C ASP A 176 8.27 26.70 -4.77
N ASP A 177 8.48 27.98 -5.08
CA ASP A 177 9.67 28.45 -5.83
C ASP A 177 10.99 28.16 -5.11
N GLU A 178 11.00 28.17 -3.78
CA GLU A 178 12.22 27.93 -3.01
C GLU A 178 12.62 26.45 -3.09
N ARG A 179 11.64 25.55 -2.98
CA ARG A 179 11.88 24.10 -3.01
C ARG A 179 11.87 23.52 -4.42
N GLN A 180 11.34 24.25 -5.41
CA GLN A 180 11.04 23.73 -6.75
C GLN A 180 10.15 22.48 -6.69
N LEU A 181 9.11 22.53 -5.85
CA LEU A 181 8.17 21.42 -5.63
C LEU A 181 6.73 21.94 -5.64
N VAL A 182 5.77 21.06 -5.91
CA VAL A 182 4.35 21.38 -5.73
C VAL A 182 3.98 21.13 -4.28
N ARG A 183 3.51 22.17 -3.58
CA ARG A 183 2.96 22.05 -2.24
C ARG A 183 1.45 21.83 -2.34
N ALA A 184 0.96 20.73 -1.78
CA ALA A 184 -0.46 20.46 -1.66
C ALA A 184 -0.87 20.33 -0.19
N LYS A 185 -2.00 20.95 0.18
CA LYS A 185 -2.57 20.83 1.51
C LYS A 185 -4.00 20.33 1.40
N TYR A 186 -4.35 19.30 2.15
CA TYR A 186 -5.69 18.71 2.12
C TYR A 186 -6.13 18.16 3.47
N GLN A 187 -7.43 17.98 3.64
CA GLN A 187 -8.04 17.36 4.82
C GLN A 187 -8.69 16.04 4.44
N LYS A 188 -8.36 14.99 5.21
CA LYS A 188 -9.00 13.69 5.11
C LYS A 188 -10.16 13.66 6.11
N VAL A 189 -11.36 13.36 5.63
CA VAL A 189 -12.52 13.13 6.50
C VAL A 189 -12.42 11.71 7.04
N GLY A 190 -12.35 11.58 8.37
CA GLY A 190 -12.30 10.30 9.06
C GLY A 190 -13.65 9.58 9.06
N GLY A 191 -13.65 8.35 9.59
CA GLY A 191 -14.89 7.62 9.86
C GLY A 191 -15.77 8.41 10.83
N GLY A 192 -17.03 8.68 10.44
CA GLY A 192 -17.95 9.50 11.24
C GLY A 192 -17.95 11.00 10.91
N GLY A 193 -17.34 11.40 9.79
CA GLY A 193 -17.50 12.76 9.24
C GLY A 193 -16.70 13.85 9.95
N LYS A 194 -15.85 13.50 10.93
CA LYS A 194 -14.97 14.45 11.59
C LYS A 194 -13.68 14.65 10.78
N VAL A 195 -13.25 15.90 10.69
CA VAL A 195 -11.94 16.24 10.13
C VAL A 195 -10.90 15.91 11.18
N ASP A 196 -10.23 14.78 11.00
CA ASP A 196 -9.29 14.26 12.00
C ASP A 196 -7.82 14.52 11.62
N LEU A 197 -7.56 14.89 10.36
CA LEU A 197 -6.21 14.96 9.80
C LEU A 197 -6.10 16.04 8.72
N THR A 198 -5.14 16.95 8.89
CA THR A 198 -4.66 17.84 7.82
C THR A 198 -3.31 17.32 7.34
N ASN A 199 -3.18 17.09 6.04
CA ASN A 199 -1.94 16.70 5.39
C ASN A 199 -1.42 17.87 4.55
N GLU A 200 -0.11 18.07 4.58
CA GLU A 200 0.62 18.96 3.70
C GLU A 200 1.73 18.14 3.06
N VAL A 201 1.80 18.09 1.73
CA VAL A 201 2.72 17.24 0.97
C VAL A 201 3.50 18.08 -0.02
N TRP A 202 4.78 17.75 -0.19
CA TRP A 202 5.64 18.32 -1.22
C TRP A 202 5.91 17.26 -2.27
N LEU A 203 5.48 17.55 -3.49
CA LEU A 203 5.46 16.64 -4.63
C LEU A 203 6.42 17.12 -5.70
N ASP A 204 7.14 16.19 -6.30
CA ASP A 204 8.05 16.46 -7.40
C ASP A 204 7.42 15.98 -8.73
N PRO A 205 6.78 16.87 -9.50
CA PRO A 205 6.09 16.49 -10.73
C PRO A 205 7.05 16.04 -11.84
N GLN A 206 8.35 16.35 -11.75
CA GLN A 206 9.35 15.91 -12.73
C GLN A 206 9.69 14.42 -12.59
N TYR A 207 9.46 13.85 -11.40
CA TYR A 207 9.75 12.46 -11.08
C TYR A 207 8.47 11.70 -10.70
N HIS A 208 7.50 11.70 -11.62
CA HIS A 208 6.23 10.99 -11.48
C HIS A 208 5.46 11.35 -10.19
N TRP A 209 5.46 12.63 -9.82
CA TRP A 209 4.73 13.13 -8.64
C TRP A 209 5.16 12.47 -7.32
N ARG A 210 6.40 12.00 -7.22
CA ARG A 210 6.93 11.40 -5.98
C ARG A 210 6.80 12.38 -4.81
N VAL A 211 6.52 11.84 -3.63
CA VAL A 211 6.39 12.62 -2.39
C VAL A 211 7.77 12.78 -1.76
N VAL A 212 8.22 14.01 -1.59
CA VAL A 212 9.52 14.33 -0.96
C VAL A 212 9.37 14.52 0.54
N GLU A 213 8.31 15.21 0.95
CA GLU A 213 7.98 15.45 2.36
C GLU A 213 6.47 15.34 2.55
N GLU A 214 6.05 14.76 3.66
CA GLU A 214 4.69 14.76 4.13
C GLU A 214 4.65 15.29 5.56
N ARG A 215 3.74 16.22 5.83
CA ARG A 215 3.42 16.71 7.17
C ARG A 215 1.98 16.37 7.51
N ARG A 216 1.82 15.53 8.52
CA ARG A 216 0.53 15.09 9.06
C ARG A 216 0.23 15.84 10.35
N THR A 217 -0.90 16.54 10.43
CA THR A 217 -1.32 17.22 11.66
C THR A 217 -2.66 16.69 12.12
N THR A 218 -2.69 16.12 13.33
CA THR A 218 -3.91 15.66 14.02
C THR A 218 -4.16 16.53 15.27
N PRO A 219 -5.29 16.37 15.97
CA PRO A 219 -5.49 17.03 17.26
C PRO A 219 -4.43 16.67 18.31
N THR A 220 -3.81 15.49 18.21
CA THR A 220 -2.91 14.95 19.25
C THR A 220 -1.43 14.99 18.87
N ALA A 221 -1.08 15.15 17.59
CA ALA A 221 0.30 15.13 17.14
C ALA A 221 0.53 15.91 15.84
N THR A 222 1.79 16.21 15.58
CA THR A 222 2.30 16.64 14.27
C THR A 222 3.42 15.69 13.86
N GLY A 223 3.28 15.05 12.71
CA GLY A 223 4.29 14.21 12.09
C GLY A 223 4.89 14.89 10.86
N VAL A 224 6.20 14.77 10.65
CA VAL A 224 6.88 15.13 9.40
C VAL A 224 7.66 13.92 8.94
N THR A 225 7.39 13.45 7.72
CA THR A 225 8.07 12.34 7.07
C THR A 225 8.79 12.85 5.84
N GLN A 226 10.09 12.60 5.75
CA GLN A 226 10.92 12.91 4.59
C GLN A 226 11.31 11.62 3.89
N PHE A 227 11.23 11.60 2.56
CA PHE A 227 11.54 10.45 1.72
C PHE A 227 12.74 10.74 0.82
N HIS A 228 13.68 9.80 0.78
CA HIS A 228 14.78 9.80 -0.19
C HIS A 228 14.63 8.60 -1.12
N TYR A 229 14.78 8.82 -2.42
CA TYR A 229 14.54 7.83 -3.47
C TYR A 229 15.85 7.30 -4.04
N GLY A 230 15.87 6.03 -4.47
CA GLY A 230 17.09 5.44 -5.02
C GLY A 230 16.93 4.15 -5.80
N HIS A 231 15.84 3.41 -5.60
CA HIS A 231 15.53 2.24 -6.42
C HIS A 231 14.55 2.58 -7.53
N ALA A 232 14.67 1.91 -8.68
CA ALA A 232 13.74 2.05 -9.79
C ALA A 232 13.18 0.70 -10.24
N ILE A 233 11.88 0.63 -10.54
CA ILE A 233 11.24 -0.51 -11.19
C ILE A 233 10.42 0.05 -12.37
N GLY A 234 10.88 -0.21 -13.59
CA GLY A 234 10.36 0.51 -14.76
C GLY A 234 10.67 2.00 -14.62
N ASP A 235 9.65 2.84 -14.83
CA ASP A 235 9.80 4.30 -14.77
C ASP A 235 9.59 4.87 -13.36
N LEU A 236 9.17 4.05 -12.39
CA LEU A 236 8.92 4.51 -11.03
C LEU A 236 10.16 4.42 -10.17
N THR A 237 10.43 5.49 -9.42
CA THR A 237 11.39 5.48 -8.33
C THR A 237 10.69 5.20 -7.00
N PHE A 238 11.36 4.45 -6.13
CA PHE A 238 10.87 4.06 -4.81
C PHE A 238 11.75 4.64 -3.71
N PRO A 239 11.17 4.98 -2.54
CA PRO A 239 11.94 5.47 -1.41
C PRO A 239 12.88 4.36 -0.91
N VAL A 240 14.14 4.75 -0.68
CA VAL A 240 15.20 3.93 -0.10
C VAL A 240 15.47 4.31 1.35
N GLU A 241 15.18 5.55 1.72
CA GLU A 241 15.32 6.03 3.08
C GLU A 241 14.10 6.89 3.44
N MET A 242 13.74 6.83 4.71
CA MET A 242 12.65 7.62 5.28
C MET A 242 13.05 8.09 6.67
N VAL A 243 12.78 9.36 6.98
CA VAL A 243 12.90 9.88 8.35
C VAL A 243 11.56 10.48 8.73
N ALA A 244 10.87 9.86 9.69
CA ALA A 244 9.63 10.37 10.25
C ALA A 244 9.85 10.87 11.68
N ILE A 245 9.48 12.11 11.95
CA ILE A 245 9.53 12.74 13.26
C ILE A 245 8.11 13.07 13.68
N THR A 246 7.68 12.51 14.81
CA THR A 246 6.35 12.75 15.40
C THR A 246 6.49 13.48 16.73
N THR A 247 5.92 14.68 16.80
CA THR A 247 5.81 15.49 18.00
C THR A 247 4.37 15.43 18.52
N TYR A 248 4.19 14.86 19.71
CA TYR A 248 2.88 14.82 20.36
C TYR A 248 2.57 16.17 21.03
N LYS A 249 1.30 16.57 21.00
CA LYS A 249 0.78 17.81 21.60
C LYS A 249 0.46 17.65 23.09
N ILE A 250 0.79 16.49 23.66
CA ILE A 250 0.63 16.20 25.08
C ILE A 250 1.89 16.71 25.80
N PRO A 251 1.77 17.58 26.83
CA PRO A 251 2.92 18.05 27.58
C PRO A 251 3.78 16.91 28.12
N GLY A 252 5.09 17.01 27.97
CA GLY A 252 6.05 15.99 28.42
C GLY A 252 6.09 14.71 27.58
N ALA A 253 5.28 14.58 26.53
CA ALA A 253 5.39 13.43 25.63
C ALA A 253 6.69 13.50 24.80
N PRO A 254 7.37 12.37 24.59
CA PRO A 254 8.63 12.38 23.86
C PRO A 254 8.43 12.56 22.35
N VAL A 255 9.47 13.02 21.67
CA VAL A 255 9.49 13.02 20.20
C VAL A 255 9.82 11.60 19.74
N LEU A 256 8.96 11.03 18.89
CA LEU A 256 9.23 9.75 18.25
C LEU A 256 9.94 10.01 16.92
N ARG A 257 11.08 9.35 16.70
CA ARG A 257 11.78 9.33 15.43
C ARG A 257 11.79 7.91 14.87
N VAL A 258 11.35 7.77 13.63
CA VAL A 258 11.40 6.51 12.89
C VAL A 258 12.30 6.72 11.69
N GLU A 259 13.32 5.88 11.58
CA GLU A 259 14.22 5.84 10.42
C GLU A 259 13.92 4.55 9.67
N GLY A 260 13.57 4.66 8.39
CA GLY A 260 13.34 3.53 7.51
C GLY A 260 14.43 3.46 6.46
N ARG A 261 14.88 2.25 6.13
CA ARG A 261 15.77 1.99 5.01
C ARG A 261 15.32 0.76 4.22
N THR A 262 15.11 0.93 2.93
CA THR A 262 14.85 -0.18 2.00
C THR A 262 16.17 -0.61 1.38
N SER A 263 16.56 -1.86 1.62
CA SER A 263 17.81 -2.44 1.10
C SER A 263 17.61 -3.09 -0.27
N ARG A 264 16.38 -3.52 -0.56
CA ARG A 264 16.02 -4.16 -1.83
C ARG A 264 14.57 -3.86 -2.17
N ILE A 265 14.32 -3.50 -3.42
CA ILE A 265 13.00 -3.53 -4.01
C ILE A 265 13.11 -4.02 -5.46
N GLN A 266 12.31 -5.01 -5.81
CA GLN A 266 12.38 -5.67 -7.11
C GLN A 266 11.01 -6.22 -7.51
N ARG A 267 10.86 -6.66 -8.76
CA ARG A 267 9.65 -7.39 -9.16
C ARG A 267 9.61 -8.74 -8.46
N ALA A 268 8.48 -9.05 -7.82
CA ALA A 268 8.30 -10.33 -7.17
C ALA A 268 8.29 -11.47 -8.21
N ASN A 269 9.06 -12.51 -7.92
CA ASN A 269 9.08 -13.76 -8.68
C ASN A 269 8.87 -14.95 -7.74
N LEU A 270 7.84 -14.86 -6.91
CA LEU A 270 7.43 -15.97 -6.04
C LEU A 270 6.22 -16.69 -6.62
N PRO A 271 6.24 -18.03 -6.66
CA PRO A 271 5.09 -18.78 -7.12
C PRO A 271 4.00 -18.76 -6.03
N VAL A 272 2.74 -18.92 -6.45
CA VAL A 272 1.55 -18.67 -5.61
C VAL A 272 1.50 -19.59 -4.38
N GLU A 273 2.18 -20.73 -4.45
CA GLU A 273 2.26 -21.72 -3.39
C GLU A 273 2.90 -21.18 -2.11
N HIS A 274 3.76 -20.15 -2.19
CA HIS A 274 4.31 -19.46 -1.01
C HIS A 274 3.24 -18.76 -0.17
N PHE A 275 2.06 -18.51 -0.72
CA PHE A 275 0.96 -17.85 -0.03
C PHE A 275 -0.01 -18.86 0.61
N TYR A 276 0.34 -20.15 0.64
CA TYR A 276 -0.48 -21.22 1.19
C TYR A 276 0.06 -21.71 2.55
N MET A 277 -0.82 -22.28 3.39
CA MET A 277 -0.41 -22.77 4.71
C MET A 277 0.50 -24.00 4.60
N SER A 278 0.24 -24.83 3.58
CA SER A 278 1.01 -26.03 3.24
C SER A 278 2.47 -25.75 2.93
N HIS A 279 2.82 -24.57 2.41
CA HIS A 279 4.21 -24.16 2.24
C HIS A 279 4.99 -24.11 3.56
N TYR A 280 4.29 -23.83 4.65
CA TYR A 280 4.83 -23.76 6.01
C TYR A 280 4.61 -25.04 6.81
N GLY A 281 4.24 -26.15 6.15
CA GLY A 281 3.99 -27.45 6.80
C GLY A 281 2.68 -27.52 7.59
N LEU A 282 1.77 -26.56 7.40
CA LEU A 282 0.45 -26.54 8.03
C LEU A 282 -0.61 -27.09 7.08
N PRO A 283 -1.66 -27.77 7.58
CA PRO A 283 -2.75 -28.23 6.74
C PRO A 283 -3.53 -27.04 6.17
N GLU A 284 -4.02 -27.18 4.94
CA GLU A 284 -4.94 -26.22 4.34
C GLU A 284 -6.30 -26.23 5.07
N PRO A 285 -7.01 -25.11 5.16
CA PRO A 285 -8.33 -25.07 5.77
C PRO A 285 -9.35 -25.97 5.04
N VAL A 286 -10.30 -26.51 5.79
CA VAL A 286 -11.36 -27.37 5.23
C VAL A 286 -12.18 -26.59 4.19
N GLY A 287 -12.40 -27.19 3.02
CA GLY A 287 -13.15 -26.57 1.94
C GLY A 287 -12.33 -25.69 0.99
N VAL A 288 -11.07 -25.39 1.33
CA VAL A 288 -10.15 -24.76 0.39
C VAL A 288 -9.61 -25.81 -0.58
N VAL A 289 -10.15 -25.84 -1.79
CA VAL A 289 -9.64 -26.65 -2.88
C VAL A 289 -8.90 -25.73 -3.84
N TRP A 290 -7.57 -25.81 -3.81
CA TRP A 290 -6.74 -25.09 -4.77
C TRP A 290 -6.90 -25.70 -6.16
N GLU A 291 -7.15 -24.84 -7.16
CA GLU A 291 -7.11 -25.24 -8.56
C GLU A 291 -5.69 -25.72 -8.87
N ARG A 292 -5.50 -27.05 -8.91
CA ARG A 292 -4.23 -27.61 -9.36
C ARG A 292 -4.07 -27.20 -10.81
N ARG A 293 -2.98 -26.49 -11.11
CA ARG A 293 -2.60 -26.22 -12.50
C ARG A 293 -2.63 -27.54 -13.26
N THR A 294 -3.45 -27.58 -14.31
CA THR A 294 -3.53 -28.74 -15.19
C THR A 294 -2.11 -29.08 -15.65
N PRO A 295 -1.59 -30.28 -15.31
CA PRO A 295 -0.21 -30.61 -15.62
C PRO A 295 0.08 -30.46 -17.11
N VAL A 296 1.28 -29.99 -17.47
CA VAL A 296 1.66 -29.71 -18.86
C VAL A 296 1.41 -30.92 -19.79
N TYR A 297 1.61 -32.13 -19.29
CA TYR A 297 1.37 -33.35 -20.07
C TYR A 297 -0.09 -33.51 -20.52
N VAL A 298 -1.07 -33.01 -19.77
CA VAL A 298 -2.49 -33.06 -20.17
C VAL A 298 -2.70 -32.21 -21.43
N TRP A 299 -2.11 -31.02 -21.47
CA TRP A 299 -2.14 -30.17 -22.68
C TRP A 299 -1.42 -30.82 -23.85
N LEU A 300 -0.28 -31.48 -23.60
CA LEU A 300 0.43 -32.24 -24.64
C LEU A 300 -0.42 -33.40 -25.18
N LEU A 301 -1.16 -34.12 -24.32
CA LEU A 301 -2.07 -35.19 -24.73
C LEU A 301 -3.25 -34.64 -25.55
N VAL A 302 -3.82 -33.51 -25.15
CA VAL A 302 -4.88 -32.84 -25.92
C VAL A 302 -4.35 -32.44 -27.30
N ALA A 303 -3.17 -31.81 -27.38
CA ALA A 303 -2.55 -31.42 -28.64
C ALA A 303 -2.26 -32.64 -29.54
N ALA A 304 -1.73 -33.73 -28.97
CA ALA A 304 -1.49 -34.98 -29.69
C ALA A 304 -2.80 -35.58 -30.24
N GLY A 305 -3.88 -35.55 -29.46
CA GLY A 305 -5.20 -35.99 -29.89
C GLY A 305 -5.76 -35.19 -31.07
N VAL A 306 -5.60 -33.86 -31.03
CA VAL A 306 -5.99 -32.97 -32.15
C VAL A 306 -5.19 -33.29 -33.41
N LEU A 307 -3.87 -33.44 -33.30
CA LEU A 307 -3.01 -33.77 -34.44
C LEU A 307 -3.33 -35.15 -35.03
N LEU A 308 -3.60 -36.16 -34.20
CA LEU A 308 -4.02 -37.48 -34.66
C LEU A 308 -5.35 -37.41 -35.44
N THR A 309 -6.31 -36.64 -34.92
CA THR A 309 -7.61 -36.44 -35.57
C THR A 309 -7.44 -35.77 -36.93
N LEU A 310 -6.62 -34.72 -37.01
CA LEU A 310 -6.30 -34.05 -38.27
C LEU A 310 -5.62 -35.00 -39.26
N ALA A 311 -4.66 -35.82 -38.81
CA ALA A 311 -4.00 -36.81 -39.65
C ALA A 311 -5.00 -37.84 -40.23
N LEU A 312 -5.98 -38.27 -39.43
CA LEU A 312 -7.04 -39.17 -39.89
C LEU A 312 -7.99 -38.49 -40.90
N VAL A 313 -8.38 -37.24 -40.66
CA VAL A 313 -9.22 -36.46 -41.59
C VAL A 313 -8.51 -36.24 -42.92
N PHE A 314 -7.24 -35.83 -42.90
CA PHE A 314 -6.44 -35.68 -44.12
C PHE A 314 -6.26 -37.01 -44.86
N ARG A 315 -6.06 -38.11 -44.13
CA ARG A 315 -5.99 -39.46 -44.72
C ARG A 315 -7.32 -39.85 -45.38
N TRP A 316 -8.45 -39.53 -44.76
CA TRP A 316 -9.78 -39.79 -45.32
C TRP A 316 -10.03 -38.95 -46.59
N LEU A 317 -9.73 -37.65 -46.56
CA LEU A 317 -9.84 -36.76 -47.72
C LEU A 317 -8.95 -37.22 -48.88
N ALA A 318 -7.69 -37.59 -48.59
CA ALA A 318 -6.76 -38.09 -49.60
C ALA A 318 -7.25 -39.39 -50.27
N ARG A 319 -7.93 -40.27 -49.53
CA ARG A 319 -8.56 -41.48 -50.12
C ARG A 319 -9.72 -41.13 -51.03
N ARG A 320 -10.56 -40.15 -50.66
CA ARG A 320 -11.71 -39.72 -51.45
C ARG A 320 -11.28 -39.06 -52.76
N LEU A 321 -10.25 -38.22 -52.73
CA LEU A 321 -9.70 -37.58 -53.93
C LEU A 321 -9.09 -38.58 -54.93
N ARG A 322 -8.58 -39.72 -54.45
CA ARG A 322 -8.06 -40.79 -55.33
C ARG A 322 -9.16 -41.62 -56.01
N HIS A 323 -10.36 -41.66 -55.45
CA HIS A 323 -11.53 -42.31 -56.07
C HIS A 323 -12.32 -41.30 -56.88
N GLY A 324 -11.63 -40.51 -57.72
CA GLY A 324 -12.25 -39.56 -58.64
C GLY A 324 -13.37 -40.23 -59.43
N PRO A 325 -14.42 -39.46 -59.81
CA PRO A 325 -15.60 -40.01 -60.45
C PRO A 325 -15.16 -40.85 -61.64
N SER A 326 -15.42 -42.16 -61.56
CA SER A 326 -15.29 -43.03 -62.72
C SER A 326 -16.23 -42.45 -63.78
N GLU A 327 -15.65 -41.80 -64.79
CA GLU A 327 -16.39 -41.29 -65.94
C GLU A 327 -17.20 -42.46 -66.52
N GLY A 328 -18.52 -42.32 -66.41
CA GLY A 328 -19.49 -43.09 -67.17
C GLY A 328 -19.97 -42.24 -68.33
#